data_AF-A0AA96TWQ8-F1
#
_entry.id   AF-A0AA96TWQ8-F1
#
_cell.length_a   1.000
_cell.length_b   1.000
_cell.length_c   1.000
_cell.angle_alpha   90.00
_cell.angle_beta   90.00
_cell.angle_gamma   90.00
#
_symmetry.space_group_name_H-M   'P 1'
#
loop_
_entity.id
_entity.type
_entity.pdbx_description
1 polymer ?
#
loop_
_entity_poly.entity_id
_entity_poly.type
_entity_poly.pdbx_seq_one_letter_code
_entity_poly.pdbx_strand_id
1 'polypeptide(L)' 'MKNFNTQYQVAKNNANEFMNNGQITKYFEALLEMNKYKRLMVAVVAN' A
#
# COMPACT_ATOMS: atom_id res chain seq x y z
N MET A 1 -0.58 -6.86 -14.09
CA MET A 1 0.57 -6.88 -13.16
C MET A 1 1.24 -5.53 -12.94
N LYS A 2 1.54 -4.74 -14.00
CA LYS A 2 2.23 -3.44 -13.87
C LYS A 2 1.56 -2.38 -12.95
N ASN A 3 0.30 -2.57 -12.56
CA ASN A 3 -0.43 -1.58 -11.76
C ASN A 3 -0.35 -1.81 -10.24
N PHE A 4 -0.42 -3.06 -9.76
CA PHE A 4 -0.45 -3.34 -8.32
C PHE A 4 0.86 -3.02 -7.59
N ASN A 5 2.02 -3.28 -8.22
CA ASN A 5 3.31 -2.91 -7.62
C ASN A 5 3.44 -1.38 -7.49
N THR A 6 3.05 -0.63 -8.52
CA THR A 6 3.05 0.84 -8.47
C THR A 6 2.12 1.35 -7.38
N GLN A 7 0.90 0.84 -7.29
CA GLN A 7 -0.06 1.22 -6.26
C GLN A 7 0.44 0.88 -4.84
N TYR A 8 1.11 -0.26 -4.67
CA TYR A 8 1.78 -0.61 -3.41
C TYR A 8 2.89 0.40 -3.05
N GLN A 9 3.74 0.79 -4.00
CA GLN A 9 4.80 1.78 -3.75
C GLN A 9 4.25 3.16 -3.42
N VAL A 10 3.17 3.59 -4.09
CA VAL A 10 2.49 4.85 -3.77
C VAL A 10 1.93 4.81 -2.35
N ALA A 11 1.19 3.75 -1.99
CA ALA A 11 0.64 3.59 -0.64
C ALA A 11 1.75 3.53 0.43
N LYS A 12 2.89 2.91 0.13
CA LYS A 12 4.07 2.90 1.00
C LYS A 12 4.65 4.31 1.23
N ASN A 13 4.81 5.09 0.16
CA ASN A 13 5.32 6.46 0.26
C ASN A 13 4.37 7.34 1.09
N ASN A 14 3.07 7.21 0.83
CA ASN A 14 2.03 7.92 1.60
C ASN A 14 2.04 7.52 3.08
N ALA A 15 2.19 6.22 3.38
CA ALA A 15 2.29 5.75 4.77
C ALA A 15 3.48 6.40 5.50
N ASN A 16 4.66 6.46 4.86
CA ASN A 16 5.82 7.10 5.46
C ASN A 16 5.58 8.61 5.70
N GLU A 17 4.98 9.30 4.73
CA GLU A 17 4.65 10.72 4.87
C GLU A 17 3.64 10.96 6.00
N PHE A 18 2.57 10.17 6.05
CA PHE A 18 1.54 10.29 7.10
C PHE A 18 2.08 9.97 8.48
N MET A 19 2.98 8.99 8.60
CA MET A 19 3.66 8.69 9.86
C MET A 19 4.52 9.86 10.32
N ASN A 20 5.34 10.43 9.42
CA ASN A 20 6.19 11.59 9.73
C ASN A 20 5.37 12.83 10.12
N ASN A 21 4.20 13.00 9.52
CA ASN A 21 3.29 14.11 9.79
C ASN A 21 2.37 13.87 11.01
N GLY A 22 2.47 12.72 11.70
CA GLY A 22 1.61 12.37 12.83
C GLY A 22 0.14 12.11 12.45
N GLN A 23 -0.16 11.88 11.17
CA GLN A 23 -1.50 11.67 10.64
C GLN A 23 -1.92 10.19 10.78
N ILE A 24 -2.14 9.73 12.00
CA ILE A 24 -2.31 8.30 12.34
C ILE A 24 -3.44 7.62 11.56
N THR A 25 -4.60 8.27 11.40
CA THR A 25 -5.71 7.69 10.62
C THR A 25 -5.32 7.43 9.17
N LYS A 26 -4.70 8.41 8.52
CA LYS A 26 -4.26 8.30 7.12
C LYS A 26 -3.12 7.30 6.96
N TYR A 27 -2.20 7.26 7.92
CA TYR A 27 -1.16 6.24 7.97
C TYR A 27 -1.78 4.84 7.99
N PHE A 28 -2.76 4.61 8.86
CA PHE A 28 -3.45 3.33 8.96
C PHE A 28 -4.19 2.96 7.66
N GLU A 29 -4.89 3.92 7.03
CA GLU A 29 -5.53 3.72 5.73
C GLU A 29 -4.53 3.32 4.64
N ALA A 30 -3.38 3.99 4.58
CA ALA A 30 -2.32 3.66 3.62
C ALA A 30 -1.76 2.24 3.84
N LEU A 31 -1.62 1.79 5.09
CA LEU A 31 -1.21 0.41 5.40
C LEU A 31 -2.24 -0.63 4.92
N LEU A 32 -3.53 -0.36 5.10
CA LEU A 32 -4.60 -1.24 4.60
C LEU A 32 -4.54 -1.36 3.07
N GLU A 33 -4.29 -0.25 2.40
CA GLU A 33 -4.15 -0.21 0.95
C GLU A 33 -2.90 -0.98 0.46
N MET A 34 -1.76 -0.84 1.15
CA MET A 34 -0.58 -1.68 0.88
C MET A 34 -0.91 -3.17 1.01
N ASN A 35 -1.60 -3.57 2.07
CA ASN A 35 -1.96 -4.97 2.30
C ASN A 35 -2.88 -5.51 1.19
N LYS A 36 -3.84 -4.72 0.72
CA LYS A 36 -4.72 -5.06 -0.41
C LYS A 36 -3.91 -5.37 -1.66
N TYR A 37 -2.99 -4.49 -2.07
CA TYR A 37 -2.19 -4.72 -3.28
C TYR A 37 -1.21 -5.87 -3.13
N LYS A 38 -0.64 -6.08 -1.93
CA LYS A 38 0.20 -7.25 -1.65
C LYS A 38 -0.56 -8.56 -1.88
N ARG A 39 -1.80 -8.67 -1.38
CA ARG A 39 -2.67 -9.84 -1.60
C ARG A 39 -3.00 -10.05 -3.08
N LEU A 40 -3.31 -8.97 -3.79
CA LEU A 40 -3.60 -9.03 -5.23
C LEU A 40 -2.38 -9.47 -6.05
N MET A 41 -1.18 -9.00 -5.71
CA MET A 41 0.05 -9.44 -6.37
C MET A 41 0.30 -10.94 -6.17
N VAL A 42 0.11 -11.45 -4.95
CA VAL A 42 0.24 -12.89 -4.66
C VAL A 42 -0.79 -13.71 -5.43
N ALA A 43 -2.06 -13.29 -5.44
CA ALA A 43 -3.12 -13.98 -6.16
C ALA A 43 -2.87 -14.05 -7.67
N VAL A 44 -2.26 -13.03 -8.26
CA VAL A 44 -1.90 -13.03 -9.68
C VAL A 44 -0.72 -13.95 -9.99
N VAL A 45 0.23 -14.14 -9.07
CA VAL A 45 1.36 -15.06 -9.25
C VAL A 45 0.95 -16.52 -9.04
N ALA A 46 -0.06 -16.77 -8.21
CA ALA A 46 -0.59 -18.10 -7.92
C ALA A 46 -1.50 -18.68 -9.02
N ASN A 47 -1.86 -17.87 -10.03
CA ASN A 47 -2.73 -18.23 -11.15
C ASN A 47 -1.94 -18.54 -12.43
#